data_AF-A0A1S3MYG8-F1
#
_entry.id   AF-A0A1S3MYG8-F1
#
_cell.length_a   1.000
_cell.length_b   1.000
_cell.length_c   1.000
_cell.angle_alpha   90.00
_cell.angle_beta   90.00
_cell.angle_gamma   90.00
#
_symmetry.space_group_name_H-M   'P 1'
#
loop_
_entity.id
_entity.type
_entity.pdbx_description
1 polymer ?
#
loop_
_entity_poly.entity_id
_entity_poly.type
_entity_poly.pdbx_seq_one_letter_code
_entity_poly.pdbx_strand_id
1 'polypeptide(L)'
;MSHSSYTRMWVQAHGALEDLLVDEHPPTAPRPLKDRLQVFQGLATFYLKYLQIFRSLEAVYDQIVHPQKRRMVRHVLDGVMGRILELKNEMVELEFSEFHYFDDVLQDLKLTPEDLEVPIPQYFVRERMRVLRDREKMLAHVMAKGGHIEQVEQ
;
A
#
# COMPACT_ATOMS: atom_id res chain seq x y z
N MET A 1 12.30 -19.03 8.92
CA MET A 1 11.09 -18.92 9.76
C MET A 1 10.08 -19.98 9.38
N SER A 2 9.28 -20.49 10.32
CA SER A 2 8.34 -21.60 10.10
C SER A 2 7.06 -21.15 9.39
N HIS A 3 6.42 -22.07 8.67
CA HIS A 3 5.12 -21.88 7.99
C HIS A 3 4.03 -21.28 8.91
N SER A 4 4.05 -21.65 10.19
CA SER A 4 3.13 -21.17 11.21
C SER A 4 3.24 -19.67 11.49
N SER A 5 4.43 -19.09 11.35
CA SER A 5 4.67 -17.69 11.72
C SER A 5 3.99 -16.71 10.77
N TYR A 6 4.23 -16.82 9.46
CA TYR A 6 3.58 -15.93 8.49
C TYR A 6 2.08 -16.20 8.37
N THR A 7 1.63 -17.44 8.62
CA THR A 7 0.20 -17.76 8.62
C THR A 7 -0.50 -17.01 9.75
N ARG A 8 0.11 -16.92 10.93
CA ARG A 8 -0.40 -16.12 12.04
C ARG A 8 -0.42 -14.61 11.70
N MET A 9 0.66 -14.10 11.11
CA MET A 9 0.71 -12.69 10.68
C MET A 9 -0.38 -12.36 9.66
N TRP A 10 -0.62 -13.25 8.69
CA TRP A 10 -1.71 -13.11 7.72
C TRP A 10 -3.07 -13.06 8.42
N VAL A 11 -3.37 -14.03 9.29
CA VAL A 11 -4.65 -14.09 10.01
C VAL A 11 -4.88 -12.83 10.83
N GLN A 12 -3.84 -12.32 11.50
CA GLN A 12 -3.94 -11.09 12.27
C GLN A 12 -4.19 -9.87 11.38
N ALA A 13 -3.42 -9.69 10.30
CA ALA A 13 -3.57 -8.55 9.41
C ALA A 13 -4.90 -8.57 8.66
N HIS A 14 -5.35 -9.75 8.24
CA HIS A 14 -6.64 -9.91 7.57
C HIS A 14 -7.81 -9.72 8.52
N GLY A 15 -7.74 -10.26 9.74
CA GLY A 15 -8.78 -10.02 10.76
C GLY A 15 -8.90 -8.55 11.12
N ALA A 16 -7.77 -7.83 11.29
CA ALA A 16 -7.78 -6.39 11.53
C ALA A 16 -8.43 -5.60 10.37
N LEU A 17 -8.26 -6.07 9.13
CA LEU A 17 -8.94 -5.49 7.97
C LEU A 17 -10.44 -5.78 7.97
N GLU A 18 -10.85 -7.00 8.27
CA GLU A 18 -12.27 -7.37 8.38
C GLU A 18 -12.97 -6.53 9.45
N ASP A 19 -12.35 -6.39 10.63
CA ASP A 19 -12.86 -5.56 11.72
C ASP A 19 -12.99 -4.08 11.28
N LEU A 20 -11.96 -3.54 10.60
CA LEU A 20 -11.97 -2.16 10.14
C LEU A 20 -13.06 -1.90 9.08
N LEU A 21 -13.33 -2.87 8.21
CA LEU A 21 -14.37 -2.76 7.20
C LEU A 21 -15.77 -2.71 7.82
N VAL A 22 -16.00 -3.43 8.92
CA VAL A 22 -17.25 -3.37 9.68
C VAL A 22 -17.43 -1.98 10.32
N ASP A 23 -16.37 -1.41 10.86
CA ASP A 23 -16.38 -0.06 11.43
C ASP A 23 -16.66 1.02 10.36
N GLU A 24 -16.06 0.87 9.17
CA GLU A 24 -16.20 1.84 8.07
C GLU A 24 -17.56 1.75 7.37
N HIS A 25 -18.12 0.54 7.26
CA HIS A 25 -19.40 0.27 6.63
C HIS A 25 -20.38 -0.33 7.64
N PRO A 26 -20.84 0.47 8.62
CA PRO A 26 -21.75 -0.03 9.63
C PRO A 26 -23.08 -0.46 8.99
N PRO A 27 -23.74 -1.51 9.51
CA PRO A 27 -24.98 -2.04 8.94
C PRO A 27 -26.16 -1.05 9.04
N THR A 28 -26.04 -0.02 9.87
CA THR A 28 -27.03 1.05 9.98
C THR A 28 -26.41 2.35 9.51
N ALA A 29 -27.15 3.13 8.71
CA ALA A 29 -26.69 4.41 8.22
C ALA A 29 -26.24 5.31 9.39
N PRO A 30 -24.98 5.80 9.38
CA PRO A 30 -24.49 6.65 10.44
C PRO A 30 -25.28 7.97 10.46
N ARG A 31 -25.38 8.56 11.65
CA ARG A 31 -25.98 9.89 11.78
C ARG A 31 -25.15 10.89 10.96
N PRO A 32 -25.79 11.81 10.20
CA PRO A 32 -25.05 12.80 9.44
C PRO A 32 -24.15 13.62 10.37
N LEU A 33 -22.84 13.49 10.18
CA LEU A 33 -21.86 14.34 10.87
C LEU A 33 -21.92 15.72 10.23
N LYS A 34 -22.23 16.73 11.05
CA LYS A 34 -22.27 18.14 10.61
C LYS A 34 -20.95 18.88 10.90
N ASP A 35 -20.16 18.35 11.81
CA ASP A 35 -18.92 18.96 12.26
C ASP A 35 -17.75 18.43 11.42
N ARG A 36 -17.12 19.34 10.68
CA ARG A 36 -15.98 19.08 9.82
C ARG A 36 -14.81 18.46 10.60
N LEU A 37 -14.58 18.90 11.83
CA LEU A 37 -13.49 18.37 12.66
C LEU A 37 -13.71 16.89 12.98
N GLN A 38 -14.95 16.51 13.33
CA GLN A 38 -15.30 15.11 13.61
C GLN A 38 -15.20 14.24 12.37
N VAL A 39 -15.59 14.76 11.20
CA VAL A 39 -15.41 14.04 9.92
C VAL A 39 -13.93 13.83 9.64
N PHE A 40 -13.11 14.87 9.79
CA PHE A 40 -11.67 14.78 9.61
C PHE A 40 -11.04 13.76 10.56
N GLN A 41 -11.36 13.80 11.86
CA GLN A 41 -10.85 12.86 12.86
C GLN A 41 -11.24 11.41 12.50
N GLY A 42 -12.46 11.18 12.01
CA GLY A 42 -12.88 9.88 11.50
C GLY A 42 -12.04 9.41 10.32
N LEU A 43 -11.90 10.23 9.28
CA LEU A 43 -11.09 9.92 8.10
C LEU A 43 -9.62 9.66 8.45
N ALA A 44 -9.04 10.51 9.31
CA ALA A 44 -7.67 10.37 9.78
C ALA A 44 -7.46 9.06 10.57
N THR A 45 -8.46 8.67 11.38
CA THR A 45 -8.43 7.40 12.12
C THR A 45 -8.44 6.21 11.17
N PHE A 46 -9.33 6.20 10.16
CA PHE A 46 -9.35 5.13 9.16
C PHE A 46 -8.05 5.09 8.37
N TYR A 47 -7.55 6.25 7.92
CA TYR A 47 -6.29 6.36 7.18
C TYR A 47 -5.13 5.71 7.94
N LEU A 48 -4.96 6.04 9.23
CA LEU A 48 -3.90 5.48 10.06
C LEU A 48 -4.07 3.97 10.30
N LYS A 49 -5.29 3.50 10.58
CA LYS A 49 -5.55 2.06 10.76
C LYS A 49 -5.28 1.27 9.47
N TYR A 50 -5.68 1.78 8.31
CA TYR A 50 -5.35 1.18 7.03
C TYR A 50 -3.83 1.17 6.77
N LEU A 51 -3.11 2.21 7.15
CA LEU A 51 -1.65 2.27 7.03
C LEU A 51 -0.95 1.20 7.89
N GLN A 52 -1.43 0.94 9.10
CA GLN A 52 -0.93 -0.15 9.96
C GLN A 52 -1.20 -1.54 9.35
N ILE A 53 -2.41 -1.74 8.80
CA ILE A 53 -2.78 -2.98 8.10
C ILE A 53 -1.88 -3.17 6.87
N PHE A 54 -1.66 -2.11 6.10
CA PHE A 54 -0.78 -2.13 4.93
C PHE A 54 0.64 -2.58 5.27
N ARG A 55 1.25 -2.01 6.32
CA ARG A 55 2.56 -2.44 6.83
C ARG A 55 2.57 -3.92 7.22
N SER A 56 1.53 -4.38 7.89
CA SER A 56 1.39 -5.78 8.32
C SER A 56 1.27 -6.73 7.13
N LEU A 57 0.47 -6.37 6.12
CA LEU A 57 0.30 -7.14 4.89
C LEU A 57 1.55 -7.15 4.01
N GLU A 58 2.32 -6.05 3.98
CA GLU A 58 3.60 -5.97 3.28
C GLU A 58 4.61 -6.95 3.89
N ALA A 59 4.70 -6.97 5.22
CA ALA A 59 5.54 -7.93 5.94
C ALA A 59 5.10 -9.38 5.68
N VAL A 60 3.79 -9.65 5.63
CA VAL A 60 3.26 -10.97 5.26
C VAL A 60 3.65 -11.34 3.82
N TYR A 61 3.50 -10.41 2.88
CA TYR A 61 3.84 -10.62 1.47
C TYR A 61 5.31 -11.01 1.31
N ASP A 62 6.21 -10.31 2.02
CA ASP A 62 7.64 -10.57 1.97
C ASP A 62 8.01 -11.97 2.49
N GLN A 63 7.35 -12.42 3.56
CA GLN A 63 7.63 -13.71 4.19
C GLN A 63 7.00 -14.92 3.48
N ILE A 64 5.93 -14.75 2.69
CA ILE A 64 5.29 -15.87 1.98
C ILE A 64 6.13 -16.27 0.76
N VAL A 65 6.61 -17.51 0.72
CA VAL A 65 7.35 -18.06 -0.43
C VAL A 65 6.47 -18.70 -1.50
N HIS A 66 5.25 -19.11 -1.14
CA HIS A 66 4.34 -19.85 -2.03
C HIS A 66 3.65 -18.92 -3.04
N PRO A 67 3.83 -19.10 -4.37
CA PRO A 67 3.39 -18.14 -5.39
C PRO A 67 1.88 -17.82 -5.36
N GLN A 68 1.04 -18.84 -5.18
CA GLN A 68 -0.42 -18.72 -5.16
C GLN A 68 -0.89 -17.86 -3.98
N LYS A 69 -0.39 -18.15 -2.77
CA LYS A 69 -0.71 -17.36 -1.57
C LYS A 69 -0.19 -15.93 -1.69
N ARG A 70 1.02 -15.76 -2.23
CA ARG A 70 1.61 -14.44 -2.46
C ARG A 70 0.76 -13.57 -3.39
N ARG A 71 0.18 -14.14 -4.46
CA ARG A 71 -0.74 -13.43 -5.36
C ARG A 71 -2.01 -12.97 -4.64
N MET A 72 -2.57 -13.80 -3.77
CA MET A 72 -3.75 -13.45 -2.98
C MET A 72 -3.44 -12.27 -2.04
N VAL A 73 -2.33 -12.34 -1.28
CA VAL A 73 -1.92 -11.25 -0.39
C VAL A 73 -1.66 -9.96 -1.16
N ARG A 74 -1.03 -10.05 -2.35
CA ARG A 74 -0.84 -8.89 -3.22
C ARG A 74 -2.16 -8.20 -3.55
N HIS A 75 -3.18 -8.96 -3.91
CA HIS A 75 -4.46 -8.40 -4.30
C HIS A 75 -5.12 -7.61 -3.16
N VAL A 76 -5.06 -8.15 -1.94
CA VAL A 76 -5.56 -7.47 -0.75
C VAL A 76 -4.72 -6.22 -0.44
N LEU A 77 -3.39 -6.32 -0.55
CA LEU A 77 -2.49 -5.20 -0.35
C LEU A 77 -2.73 -4.06 -1.35
N ASP A 78 -2.92 -4.38 -2.64
CA ASP A 78 -3.24 -3.40 -3.68
C ASP A 78 -4.59 -2.70 -3.39
N GLY A 79 -5.59 -3.43 -2.88
CA GLY A 79 -6.86 -2.86 -2.43
C GLY A 79 -6.71 -1.91 -1.24
N VAL A 80 -5.94 -2.31 -0.22
CA VAL A 80 -5.64 -1.45 0.94
C VAL A 80 -4.89 -0.18 0.52
N MET A 81 -3.93 -0.29 -0.39
CA MET A 81 -3.25 0.90 -0.95
C MET A 81 -4.23 1.84 -1.65
N GLY A 82 -5.15 1.31 -2.45
CA GLY A 82 -6.21 2.09 -3.08
C GLY A 82 -7.01 2.87 -2.04
N ARG A 83 -7.47 2.19 -0.98
CA ARG A 83 -8.27 2.82 0.08
C ARG A 83 -7.50 3.91 0.84
N ILE A 84 -6.20 3.73 1.09
CA ILE A 84 -5.35 4.76 1.70
C ILE A 84 -5.32 6.03 0.85
N LEU A 85 -5.22 5.89 -0.47
CA LEU A 85 -5.22 7.03 -1.40
C LEU A 85 -6.58 7.73 -1.45
N GLU A 86 -7.67 6.96 -1.47
CA GLU A 86 -9.04 7.50 -1.41
C GLU A 86 -9.27 8.30 -0.13
N LEU A 87 -8.95 7.74 1.04
CA LEU A 87 -9.09 8.43 2.32
C LEU A 87 -8.23 9.68 2.41
N LYS A 88 -7.01 9.63 1.86
CA LYS A 88 -6.16 10.82 1.78
C LYS A 88 -6.81 11.88 0.90
N ASN A 89 -7.35 11.52 -0.25
CA ASN A 89 -8.05 12.45 -1.14
C ASN A 89 -9.28 13.06 -0.45
N GLU A 90 -10.10 12.25 0.22
CA GLU A 90 -11.26 12.71 0.99
C GLU A 90 -10.86 13.74 2.07
N MET A 91 -9.75 13.52 2.80
CA MET A 91 -9.22 14.50 3.76
C MET A 91 -8.76 15.79 3.08
N VAL A 92 -8.08 15.70 1.93
CA VAL A 92 -7.59 16.87 1.18
C VAL A 92 -8.76 17.70 0.66
N GLU A 93 -9.81 17.06 0.15
CA GLU A 93 -11.03 17.73 -0.31
C GLU A 93 -11.80 18.38 0.85
N LEU A 94 -11.85 17.71 2.01
CA LEU A 94 -12.47 18.26 3.21
C LEU A 94 -11.74 19.50 3.71
N GLU A 95 -10.40 19.45 3.78
CA GLU A 95 -9.58 20.50 4.38
C GLU A 95 -9.08 21.57 3.39
N PHE A 96 -9.15 21.30 2.09
CA PHE A 96 -8.50 22.07 1.03
C PHE A 96 -6.97 22.21 1.25
N SER A 97 -6.34 21.18 1.82
CA SER A 97 -4.92 21.15 2.14
C SER A 97 -4.35 19.75 1.95
N GLU A 98 -3.15 19.63 1.40
CA GLU A 98 -2.41 18.36 1.36
C GLU A 98 -1.71 18.04 2.69
N PHE A 99 -1.52 19.06 3.53
CA PHE A 99 -0.82 18.96 4.82
C PHE A 99 -1.84 18.93 5.95
N HIS A 100 -1.81 17.85 6.73
CA HIS A 100 -2.74 17.62 7.83
C HIS A 100 -1.97 17.35 9.13
N TYR A 101 -2.52 17.83 10.24
CA TYR A 101 -2.02 17.54 11.58
C TYR A 101 -2.73 16.31 12.13
N PHE A 102 -1.95 15.30 12.53
CA PHE A 102 -2.47 14.02 13.03
C PHE A 102 -2.26 13.85 14.54
N ASP A 103 -1.81 14.89 15.26
CA ASP A 103 -1.37 14.81 16.66
C ASP A 103 -2.39 14.13 17.58
N ASP A 104 -3.66 14.56 17.53
CA ASP A 104 -4.74 14.00 18.35
C ASP A 104 -4.96 12.51 18.03
N VAL A 105 -5.02 12.16 16.75
CA VAL A 105 -5.30 10.78 16.30
C VAL A 105 -4.11 9.86 16.57
N LEU A 106 -2.89 10.36 16.39
CA LEU A 106 -1.67 9.63 16.76
C LEU A 106 -1.66 9.36 18.26
N GLN A 107 -1.98 10.35 19.08
CA GLN A 107 -2.06 10.18 20.52
C GLN A 107 -3.10 9.12 20.93
N ASP A 108 -4.31 9.18 20.36
CA ASP A 108 -5.39 8.24 20.65
C ASP A 108 -5.03 6.81 20.25
N LEU A 109 -4.38 6.64 19.10
CA LEU A 109 -3.92 5.35 18.59
C LEU A 109 -2.58 4.89 19.19
N LYS A 110 -1.96 5.70 20.06
CA LYS A 110 -0.63 5.47 20.66
C LYS A 110 0.46 5.25 19.60
N LEU A 111 0.39 6.04 18.54
CA LEU A 111 1.33 6.04 17.43
C LEU A 111 2.32 7.20 17.52
N THR A 112 3.39 7.04 16.77
CA THR A 112 4.46 8.04 16.62
C THR A 112 4.45 8.61 15.20
N PRO A 113 5.10 9.76 14.97
CA PRO A 113 5.22 10.32 13.62
C PRO A 113 5.86 9.37 12.59
N GLU A 114 6.74 8.45 13.02
CA GLU A 114 7.34 7.43 12.14
C GLU A 114 6.29 6.48 11.55
N ASP A 115 5.16 6.28 12.24
CA ASP A 115 4.07 5.43 11.78
C ASP A 115 3.32 6.03 10.58
N LEU A 116 3.41 7.36 10.36
CA LEU A 116 2.84 8.04 9.19
C LEU A 116 3.58 7.76 7.87
N GLU A 117 4.80 7.22 7.93
CA GLU A 117 5.54 6.90 6.71
C GLU A 117 4.82 5.83 5.89
N VAL A 118 4.63 6.07 4.59
CA VAL A 118 4.04 5.05 3.71
C VAL A 118 5.18 4.21 3.13
N PRO A 119 5.36 2.94 3.53
CA PRO A 119 6.45 2.13 3.02
C PRO A 119 6.21 1.80 1.55
N ILE A 120 7.31 1.73 0.77
CA ILE A 120 7.25 1.28 -0.61
C ILE A 120 7.25 -0.25 -0.62
N PRO A 121 6.22 -0.92 -1.17
CA PRO A 121 6.19 -2.38 -1.18
C PRO A 121 7.37 -3.02 -1.92
N GLN A 122 7.96 -4.06 -1.34
CA GLN A 122 9.17 -4.69 -1.90
C GLN A 122 8.97 -5.26 -3.31
N TYR A 123 7.76 -5.71 -3.67
CA TYR A 123 7.50 -6.23 -5.01
C TYR A 123 7.53 -5.14 -6.09
N PHE A 124 7.23 -3.88 -5.78
CA PHE A 124 7.39 -2.79 -6.75
C PHE A 124 8.86 -2.67 -7.17
N VAL A 125 9.77 -2.73 -6.20
CA VAL A 125 11.21 -2.67 -6.45
C VAL A 125 11.67 -3.89 -7.25
N ARG A 126 11.27 -5.11 -6.84
CA ARG A 126 11.66 -6.37 -7.52
C ARG A 126 11.14 -6.44 -8.96
N GLU A 127 9.88 -6.07 -9.18
CA GLU A 127 9.24 -6.07 -10.50
C GLU A 127 9.87 -5.02 -11.40
N ARG A 128 10.11 -3.80 -10.91
CA ARG A 128 10.82 -2.75 -11.64
C ARG A 128 12.22 -3.21 -12.06
N MET A 129 12.98 -3.84 -11.16
CA MET A 129 14.31 -4.38 -11.49
C MET A 129 14.25 -5.46 -12.58
N ARG A 130 13.22 -6.30 -12.59
CA ARG A 130 13.01 -7.27 -13.68
C ARG A 130 12.76 -6.59 -15.01
N VAL A 131 11.85 -5.61 -15.05
CA VAL A 131 11.53 -4.84 -16.26
C VAL A 131 12.78 -4.12 -16.79
N LEU A 132 13.58 -3.51 -15.93
CA LEU A 132 14.81 -2.84 -16.33
C LEU A 132 15.82 -3.80 -16.96
N ARG A 133 16.04 -4.99 -16.37
CA ARG A 133 16.90 -6.02 -16.97
C ARG A 133 16.39 -6.54 -18.31
N ASP A 134 15.08 -6.69 -18.44
CA ASP A 134 14.48 -7.15 -19.70
C ASP A 134 14.64 -6.08 -20.80
N ARG A 135 14.52 -4.80 -20.46
CA ARG A 135 14.82 -3.67 -21.35
C ARG A 135 16.29 -3.59 -21.72
N GLU A 136 17.19 -3.76 -20.77
CA GLU A 136 18.64 -3.77 -21.00
C GLU A 136 19.04 -4.86 -22.02
N LYS A 137 18.51 -6.07 -21.86
CA LYS A 137 18.72 -7.17 -22.83
C LYS A 137 18.20 -6.83 -24.22
N MET A 138 17.02 -6.22 -24.30
CA MET A 138 16.44 -5.78 -25.57
C MET A 138 17.34 -4.73 -26.25
N LEU A 139 17.81 -3.74 -25.50
CA LEU A 139 18.73 -2.71 -26.01
C LEU A 139 20.04 -3.32 -26.50
N ALA A 140 20.64 -4.22 -25.72
CA ALA A 140 21.87 -4.92 -26.12
C ALA A 140 21.67 -5.72 -27.41
N HIS A 141 20.52 -6.39 -27.57
CA HIS A 141 20.16 -7.11 -28.80
C HIS A 141 19.95 -6.18 -30.00
N VAL A 142 19.29 -5.04 -29.80
CA VAL A 142 19.10 -4.03 -30.86
C VAL A 142 20.45 -3.42 -31.26
N MET A 143 21.32 -3.09 -30.31
CA MET A 143 22.67 -2.58 -30.58
C MET A 143 23.54 -3.61 -31.32
N ALA A 144 23.49 -4.88 -30.92
CA ALA A 144 24.20 -5.95 -31.61
C ALA A 144 23.72 -6.16 -33.05
N LYS A 145 22.42 -5.96 -33.31
CA LYS A 145 21.85 -6.04 -34.67
C LYS A 145 22.04 -4.75 -35.49
N GLY A 146 22.00 -3.60 -34.84
CA GLY A 146 22.16 -2.27 -35.45
C GLY A 146 23.61 -1.88 -35.72
N GLY A 147 24.58 -2.59 -35.12
CA GLY A 147 26.02 -2.44 -35.41
C GLY A 147 26.46 -2.92 -36.80
N HIS A 148 25.55 -3.41 -37.65
CA HIS A 148 25.80 -3.80 -39.05
C HIS A 148 25.41 -2.70 -40.06
N ILE A 149 25.34 -1.43 -39.67
CA ILE A 149 24.96 -0.34 -40.59
C ILE A 149 26.17 0.46 -41.12
N GLU A 150 27.39 0.24 -40.65
CA GLU A 150 28.60 0.89 -41.19
C GLU A 150 29.56 -0.11 -41.86
N GLN A 151 29.14 -0.66 -43.00
CA GLN A 151 30.06 -1.16 -44.04
C GLN A 151 29.55 -0.75 -45.42
N VAL A 152 29.58 0.55 -45.69
CA VAL A 152 29.52 1.17 -47.03
C VAL A 152 30.43 2.39 -46.87
N GLU A 153 31.63 2.47 -47.47
CA GLU A 153 31.95 2.43 -48.89
C GLU A 153 33.47 2.18 -49.06
N GLN A 154 33.87 1.35 -50.02
CA GLN A 154 35.22 1.29 -50.59
C GLN A 154 35.33 2.25 -51.78
#